data_AF-A0A6T7ZVY7-F1
#
_entry.id   AF-A0A6T7ZVY7-F1
#
_cell.length_a   1.000
_cell.length_b   1.000
_cell.length_c   1.000
_cell.angle_alpha   90.00
_cell.angle_beta   90.00
_cell.angle_gamma   90.00
#
_symmetry.space_group_name_H-M   'P 1'
#
loop_
_entity.id
_entity.type
_entity.pdbx_description
1 polymer ?
#
loop_
_entity_poly.entity_id
_entity_poly.type
_entity_poly.pdbx_seq_one_letter_code
_entity_poly.pdbx_strand_id
1 'polypeptide(L)'
;AYIKEKLKRRLDGIENAPDPTAFVTYQMYCIMREFFVSELKKAPAIWDYAGELTVLGGIQINRDVGGDRFMPLMFQTRRQAENSNRDLFPETFGSIRDRDLRYVLGLDNEELGKNFNRGKYL
;
A
#
# COMPACT_ATOMS: atom_id res chain seq x y z
N ALA A 1 6.18 -13.86 16.04
CA ALA A 1 6.53 -12.44 15.79
C ALA A 1 5.54 -11.91 14.77
N TYR A 2 4.85 -10.81 15.09
CA TYR A 2 3.66 -10.33 14.37
C TYR A 2 3.81 -10.32 12.84
N ILE A 3 4.93 -9.79 12.33
CA ILE A 3 5.20 -9.69 10.89
C ILE A 3 5.35 -11.09 10.26
N LYS A 4 6.07 -12.02 10.90
CA LYS A 4 6.29 -13.38 10.37
C LYS A 4 4.97 -14.17 10.27
N GLU A 5 4.07 -14.01 11.24
CA GLU A 5 2.77 -14.68 11.25
C GLU A 5 1.83 -14.15 10.17
N LYS A 6 1.78 -12.83 9.98
CA LYS A 6 0.97 -12.20 8.92
C LYS A 6 1.52 -12.50 7.54
N LEU A 7 2.84 -12.51 7.39
CA LEU A 7 3.49 -12.79 6.12
C LEU A 7 3.24 -14.24 5.70
N LYS A 8 3.36 -15.23 6.60
CA LYS A 8 3.18 -16.66 6.27
C LYS A 8 1.91 -16.95 5.47
N ARG A 9 0.78 -16.32 5.81
CA ARG A 9 -0.50 -16.50 5.10
C ARG A 9 -0.58 -15.79 3.75
N ARG A 10 0.27 -14.79 3.53
CA ARG A 10 0.32 -13.97 2.30
C ARG A 10 1.41 -14.43 1.33
N LEU A 11 2.19 -15.44 1.71
CA LEU A 11 3.19 -16.07 0.85
C LEU A 11 2.60 -17.21 0.01
N ASP A 12 1.32 -17.56 0.20
CA ASP A 12 0.65 -18.53 -0.65
C ASP A 12 0.73 -18.07 -2.12
N GLY A 13 1.24 -18.94 -3.01
CA GLY A 13 1.43 -18.63 -4.43
C GLY A 13 2.73 -17.94 -4.79
N ILE A 14 3.67 -17.73 -3.83
CA ILE A 14 4.99 -17.16 -4.11
C ILE A 14 5.78 -17.98 -5.14
N GLU A 15 5.57 -19.29 -5.19
CA GLU A 15 6.18 -20.21 -6.16
C GLU A 15 5.79 -19.91 -7.61
N ASN A 16 4.66 -19.22 -7.82
CA ASN A 16 4.18 -18.80 -9.13
C ASN A 16 4.57 -17.34 -9.45
N ALA A 17 5.22 -16.64 -8.52
CA ALA A 17 5.65 -15.26 -8.72
C ALA A 17 6.90 -15.22 -9.61
N PRO A 18 6.91 -14.43 -10.71
CA PRO A 18 8.10 -14.27 -11.53
C PRO A 18 9.31 -13.68 -10.77
N ASP A 19 9.05 -12.82 -9.78
CA ASP A 19 10.06 -12.31 -8.83
C ASP A 19 9.56 -12.48 -7.38
N PRO A 20 10.03 -13.53 -6.68
CA PRO A 20 9.66 -13.79 -5.29
C PRO A 20 10.03 -12.65 -4.32
N THR A 21 11.13 -11.94 -4.57
CA THR A 21 11.59 -10.86 -3.67
C THR A 21 10.67 -9.66 -3.77
N ALA A 22 10.35 -9.26 -5.00
CA ALA A 22 9.43 -8.18 -5.23
C ALA A 22 8.01 -8.56 -4.76
N PHE A 23 7.56 -9.80 -4.99
CA PHE A 23 6.30 -10.32 -4.45
C PHE A 23 6.22 -10.14 -2.92
N VAL A 24 7.22 -10.61 -2.17
CA VAL A 24 7.29 -10.46 -0.71
C VAL A 24 7.24 -8.99 -0.30
N THR A 25 7.95 -8.13 -1.04
CA THR A 25 7.98 -6.68 -0.78
C THR A 25 6.59 -6.05 -0.89
N TYR A 26 5.81 -6.41 -1.91
CA TYR A 26 4.42 -5.96 -2.04
C TYR A 26 3.51 -6.51 -0.94
N GLN A 27 3.68 -7.78 -0.55
CA GLN A 27 2.91 -8.35 0.56
C GLN A 27 3.21 -7.65 1.89
N MET A 28 4.48 -7.31 2.14
CA MET A 28 4.87 -6.51 3.30
C MET A 28 4.22 -5.13 3.29
N TYR A 29 4.20 -4.45 2.14
CA TYR A 29 3.50 -3.18 2.00
C TYR A 29 2.00 -3.30 2.32
N CYS A 30 1.32 -4.34 1.82
CA CYS A 30 -0.08 -4.61 2.17
C CYS A 30 -0.30 -4.72 3.67
N ILE A 31 0.52 -5.53 4.36
CA ILE A 31 0.42 -5.73 5.82
C ILE A 31 0.59 -4.39 6.55
N MET A 32 1.62 -3.63 6.18
CA MET A 32 1.91 -2.34 6.82
C MET A 32 0.83 -1.31 6.57
N ARG A 33 0.29 -1.23 5.34
CA ARG A 33 -0.82 -0.35 5.00
C ARG A 33 -2.07 -0.68 5.81
N GLU A 34 -2.46 -1.95 5.86
CA GLU A 34 -3.64 -2.40 6.62
C GLU A 34 -3.50 -2.08 8.10
N PHE A 35 -2.33 -2.37 8.67
CA PHE A 35 -2.01 -2.05 10.05
C PHE A 35 -2.08 -0.54 10.30
N PHE A 36 -1.39 0.26 9.47
CA PHE A 36 -1.38 1.72 9.58
C PHE A 36 -2.79 2.31 9.53
N VAL A 37 -3.61 1.91 8.54
CA VAL A 37 -4.98 2.44 8.42
C VAL A 37 -5.84 1.99 9.60
N SER A 38 -5.66 0.75 10.10
CA SER A 38 -6.37 0.27 11.29
C SER A 38 -6.05 1.09 12.53
N GLU A 39 -4.78 1.37 12.78
CA GLU A 39 -4.35 2.18 13.92
C GLU A 39 -4.75 3.64 13.78
N LEU A 40 -4.68 4.19 12.56
CA LEU A 40 -5.14 5.53 12.28
C LEU A 40 -6.63 5.73 12.61
N LYS A 41 -7.48 4.74 12.30
CA LYS A 41 -8.92 4.75 12.65
C LYS A 41 -9.15 4.71 14.18
N LYS A 42 -8.22 4.15 14.95
CA LYS A 42 -8.32 4.01 16.42
C LYS A 42 -7.70 5.18 17.19
N ALA A 43 -7.06 6.13 16.50
CA ALA A 43 -6.33 7.23 17.11
C ALA A 43 -7.12 8.55 17.02
N PRO A 44 -8.11 8.80 17.90
CA PRO A 44 -8.94 10.02 17.81
C PRO A 44 -8.14 11.30 18.05
N ALA A 45 -7.06 11.23 18.84
CA ALA A 45 -6.25 12.38 19.24
C ALA A 45 -5.55 13.09 18.06
N ILE A 46 -5.42 12.45 16.89
CA ILE A 46 -4.86 13.11 15.70
C ILE A 46 -5.74 14.29 15.24
N TRP A 47 -7.04 14.25 15.55
CA TRP A 47 -8.01 15.25 15.14
C TRP A 47 -8.12 16.42 16.11
N ASP A 48 -7.48 16.33 17.29
CA ASP A 48 -7.45 17.41 18.28
C ASP A 48 -6.75 18.66 17.74
N TYR A 49 -5.82 18.48 16.79
CA TYR A 49 -4.98 19.55 16.24
C TYR A 49 -4.93 19.58 14.71
N ALA A 50 -5.61 18.66 14.01
CA ALA A 50 -5.63 18.60 12.55
C ALA A 50 -7.05 18.42 12.02
N GLY A 51 -7.47 19.24 11.05
CA GLY A 51 -8.73 19.06 10.33
C GLY A 51 -8.64 18.09 9.16
N GLU A 52 -7.41 17.78 8.72
CA GLU A 52 -7.12 16.95 7.56
C GLU A 52 -5.75 16.30 7.69
N LEU A 53 -5.65 15.03 7.30
CA LEU A 53 -4.41 14.25 7.30
C LEU A 53 -4.13 13.72 5.90
N THR A 54 -2.98 14.07 5.36
CA THR A 54 -2.49 13.49 4.11
C THR A 54 -1.62 12.27 4.39
N VAL A 55 -1.87 11.19 3.66
CA VAL A 55 -1.17 9.91 3.78
C VAL A 55 -0.61 9.50 2.43
N LEU A 56 0.71 9.39 2.36
CA LEU A 56 1.45 8.81 1.24
C LEU A 56 2.02 7.45 1.66
N GLY A 57 1.63 6.39 0.97
CA GLY A 57 2.13 5.03 1.17
C GLY A 57 2.79 4.50 -0.10
N GLY A 58 3.84 3.72 0.07
CA GLY A 58 4.59 3.14 -1.04
C GLY A 58 5.74 2.27 -0.57
N ILE A 59 6.57 1.86 -1.53
CA ILE A 59 7.77 1.04 -1.30
C ILE A 59 9.00 1.91 -1.52
N GLN A 60 9.88 1.97 -0.53
CA GLN A 60 11.21 2.53 -0.70
C GLN A 60 12.12 1.48 -1.34
N ILE A 61 12.88 1.91 -2.35
CA ILE A 61 13.85 1.09 -3.08
C ILE A 61 15.22 1.66 -2.77
N ASN A 62 15.97 0.96 -1.91
CA ASN A 62 17.33 1.34 -1.57
C ASN A 62 18.28 1.00 -2.71
N ARG A 63 19.17 1.92 -3.06
CA ARG A 63 20.13 1.75 -4.17
C ARG A 63 21.53 2.16 -3.75
N ASP A 64 22.51 1.39 -4.20
CA ASP A 64 23.93 1.68 -3.94
C ASP A 64 24.38 2.96 -4.67
N VAL A 65 23.90 3.18 -5.90
CA VAL A 65 24.25 4.36 -6.72
C VAL A 65 23.00 5.12 -7.17
N GLY A 66 23.08 6.45 -7.12
CA GLY A 66 22.06 7.36 -7.63
C GLY A 66 20.91 7.66 -6.67
N GLY A 67 21.08 7.37 -5.37
CA GLY A 67 20.13 7.69 -4.29
C GLY A 67 18.93 6.74 -4.21
N ASP A 68 18.22 6.77 -3.10
CA ASP A 68 17.02 5.93 -2.94
C ASP A 68 15.88 6.40 -3.83
N ARG A 69 14.99 5.46 -4.18
CA ARG A 69 13.72 5.78 -4.85
C ARG A 69 12.56 5.43 -3.95
N PHE A 70 11.43 6.06 -4.24
CA PHE A 70 10.15 5.71 -3.64
C PHE A 70 9.15 5.44 -4.74
N MET A 71 8.44 4.32 -4.63
CA MET A 71 7.34 3.96 -5.51
C MET A 71 6.03 4.19 -4.77
N PRO A 72 5.30 5.30 -5.05
CA PRO A 72 3.99 5.55 -4.45
C PRO A 72 3.01 4.44 -4.83
N LEU A 73 2.23 3.95 -3.88
CA LEU A 73 1.15 2.98 -4.08
C LEU A 73 -0.20 3.42 -3.47
N MET A 74 -0.19 4.45 -2.64
CA MET A 74 -1.37 5.07 -2.05
C MET A 74 -1.10 6.55 -1.82
N PHE A 75 -2.03 7.42 -2.19
CA PHE A 75 -1.94 8.83 -1.86
C PHE A 75 -3.33 9.40 -1.63
N GLN A 76 -3.61 9.77 -0.38
CA GLN A 76 -4.96 10.08 0.06
C GLN A 76 -4.94 11.21 1.07
N THR A 77 -6.01 11.99 1.10
CA THR A 77 -6.34 12.84 2.24
C THR A 77 -7.50 12.24 3.02
N ARG A 78 -7.49 12.42 4.34
CA ARG A 78 -8.44 11.87 5.29
C ARG A 78 -8.90 12.97 6.24
N ARG A 79 -10.18 12.99 6.59
CA ARG A 79 -10.74 13.88 7.61
C ARG A 79 -11.43 13.06 8.68
N GLN A 80 -11.78 13.69 9.80
CA GLN A 80 -12.44 13.03 10.92
C GLN A 80 -13.79 12.40 10.53
N ALA A 81 -14.53 13.02 9.60
CA ALA A 81 -15.82 12.52 9.15
C ALA A 81 -15.70 11.18 8.40
N GLU A 82 -16.65 10.27 8.64
CA GLU A 82 -16.73 9.02 7.89
C GLU A 82 -16.88 9.27 6.39
N ASN A 83 -16.29 8.39 5.58
CA ASN A 83 -16.32 8.46 4.10
C ASN A 83 -15.78 9.76 3.49
N SER A 84 -15.03 10.55 4.25
CA SER A 84 -14.41 11.81 3.78
C SER A 84 -13.06 11.61 3.08
N ASN A 85 -12.60 10.36 2.95
CA ASN A 85 -11.31 10.06 2.34
C ASN A 85 -11.35 10.39 0.84
N ARG A 86 -10.42 11.22 0.38
CA ARG A 86 -10.24 11.51 -1.04
C ARG A 86 -8.96 10.86 -1.53
N ASP A 87 -9.09 10.13 -2.63
CA ASP A 87 -7.96 9.60 -3.38
C ASP A 87 -7.33 10.71 -4.23
N LEU A 88 -6.06 11.00 -3.98
CA LEU A 88 -5.26 12.01 -4.67
C LEU A 88 -4.27 11.38 -5.66
N PHE A 89 -4.15 10.05 -5.67
CA PHE A 89 -3.17 9.35 -6.49
C PHE A 89 -3.38 9.56 -7.99
N PRO A 90 -4.59 9.44 -8.57
CA PRO A 90 -4.78 9.58 -10.01
C PRO A 90 -4.37 10.96 -10.54
N GLU A 91 -4.65 12.01 -9.77
CA GLU A 91 -4.31 13.39 -10.08
C GLU A 91 -2.80 13.64 -9.98
N THR A 92 -2.12 12.98 -9.04
CA THR A 92 -0.70 13.25 -8.73
C THR A 92 0.27 12.36 -9.51
N PHE A 93 -0.05 11.07 -9.63
CA PHE A 93 0.84 10.04 -10.16
C PHE A 93 0.29 9.34 -11.40
N GLY A 94 -0.88 9.76 -11.90
CA GLY A 94 -1.59 9.11 -12.99
C GLY A 94 -2.34 7.85 -12.55
N SER A 95 -2.89 7.13 -13.52
CA SER A 95 -3.73 5.98 -13.25
C SER A 95 -2.91 4.79 -12.70
N ILE A 96 -3.32 4.28 -11.54
CA ILE A 96 -2.77 3.04 -10.97
C ILE A 96 -2.95 1.85 -11.92
N ARG A 97 -3.96 1.89 -12.82
CA ARG A 97 -4.22 0.83 -13.81
C ARG A 97 -3.16 0.79 -14.91
N ASP A 98 -2.37 1.86 -15.05
CA ASP A 98 -1.30 1.93 -16.03
C ASP A 98 -0.04 1.22 -15.50
N ARG A 99 -0.05 0.84 -14.22
CA ARG A 99 0.98 0.00 -13.61
C ARG A 99 0.57 -1.45 -13.74
N ASP A 100 1.06 -2.08 -14.80
CA ASP A 100 1.01 -3.53 -14.91
C ASP A 100 1.95 -4.13 -13.88
N LEU A 101 1.43 -4.73 -12.80
CA LEU A 101 2.25 -5.45 -11.81
C LEU A 101 2.24 -6.96 -12.02
N ARG A 102 1.62 -7.47 -13.09
CA ARG A 102 1.54 -8.90 -13.38
C ARG A 102 2.92 -9.50 -13.63
N TYR A 103 3.84 -8.72 -14.20
CA TYR A 103 5.23 -9.14 -14.39
C TYR A 103 5.98 -9.38 -13.07
N VAL A 104 5.46 -8.87 -11.95
CA VAL A 104 6.04 -9.05 -10.60
C VAL A 104 5.24 -10.02 -9.76
N LEU A 105 3.92 -9.83 -9.73
CA LEU A 105 3.01 -10.52 -8.83
C LEU A 105 2.50 -11.85 -9.41
N GLY A 106 2.63 -12.06 -10.72
CA GLY A 106 1.96 -13.15 -11.44
C GLY A 106 0.52 -12.79 -11.82
N LEU A 107 -0.05 -13.54 -12.78
CA LEU A 107 -1.40 -13.31 -13.30
C LEU A 107 -2.48 -13.51 -12.23
N ASP A 108 -2.28 -14.48 -11.34
CA ASP A 108 -3.25 -14.85 -10.30
C ASP A 108 -3.37 -13.79 -9.19
N ASN A 109 -2.45 -12.82 -9.15
CA ASN A 109 -2.37 -11.76 -8.14
C ASN A 109 -2.70 -10.36 -8.70
N GLU A 110 -3.27 -10.29 -9.90
CA GLU A 110 -3.56 -9.02 -10.60
C GLU A 110 -4.45 -8.06 -9.76
N GLU A 111 -5.37 -8.62 -8.98
CA GLU A 111 -6.25 -7.83 -8.11
C GLU A 111 -5.50 -7.15 -6.95
N LEU A 112 -4.37 -7.69 -6.47
CA LEU A 112 -3.54 -7.01 -5.46
C LEU A 112 -3.00 -5.69 -6.02
N GLY A 113 -2.53 -5.72 -7.27
CA GLY A 113 -2.00 -4.55 -7.97
C GLY A 113 -3.00 -3.41 -8.15
N LYS A 114 -4.28 -3.76 -8.41
CA LYS A 114 -5.35 -2.80 -8.71
C LYS A 114 -5.97 -2.16 -7.47
N ASN A 115 -5.74 -2.72 -6.29
CA ASN A 115 -6.48 -2.38 -5.07
C ASN A 115 -5.63 -1.71 -3.98
N PHE A 116 -4.34 -1.44 -4.21
CA PHE A 116 -3.47 -0.75 -3.24
C PHE A 116 -4.02 0.60 -2.76
N ASN A 117 -4.78 1.27 -3.62
CA ASN A 117 -5.35 2.57 -3.32
C ASN A 117 -6.84 2.52 -2.96
N ARG A 118 -7.51 1.37 -3.12
CA ARG A 118 -8.93 1.26 -2.79
C ARG A 118 -9.12 1.10 -1.28
N GLY A 119 -10.02 1.89 -0.71
CA GLY A 119 -10.53 1.68 0.65
C GLY A 119 -11.51 0.50 0.77
N LYS A 120 -11.81 -0.21 -0.33
CA LYS A 120 -12.92 -1.18 -0.41
C LYS A 120 -12.71 -2.51 0.32
N TYR A 121 -11.55 -2.73 0.94
CA TYR A 121 -11.27 -3.86 1.82
C TYR A 121 -11.14 -3.44 3.30
N LEU A 122 -11.73 -2.28 3.69
CA LEU A 122 -11.77 -1.77 5.06
C LEU A 122 -13.09 -1.07 5.41
#